data_AF-A0A559JVW9-F1
#
_entry.id   AF-A0A559JVW9-F1
#
_cell.length_a   1.000
_cell.length_b   1.000
_cell.length_c   1.000
_cell.angle_alpha   90.00
_cell.angle_beta   90.00
_cell.angle_gamma   90.00
#
_symmetry.space_group_name_H-M   'P 1'
#
loop_
_entity.id
_entity.type
_entity.pdbx_description
1 polymer ?
#
loop_
_entity_poly.entity_id
_entity_poly.type
_entity_poly.pdbx_seq_one_letter_code
_entity_poly.pdbx_strand_id
1 'polypeptide(L)'
;MAGPKAVRRPPDLVLIRWTGSPRRIAAFRIIGSADPCRSTLVIGGLLSRALGCFLDDFRIVYQKQTSVGNGYLLLQRFRNV
;
A
#
# COMPACT_ATOMS: atom_id res chain seq x y z
N MET A 1 -21.73 31.16 -13.03
CA MET A 1 -21.97 29.97 -12.19
C MET A 1 -20.77 29.04 -12.35
N ALA A 2 -19.87 28.99 -11.37
CA ALA A 2 -18.75 28.06 -11.39
C ALA A 2 -19.26 26.68 -10.97
N GLY A 3 -19.25 25.70 -11.86
CA GLY A 3 -19.65 24.32 -11.55
C GLY A 3 -18.79 23.76 -10.41
N PRO A 4 -19.32 22.80 -9.63
CA PRO A 4 -18.59 22.23 -8.50
C PRO A 4 -17.25 21.70 -9.00
N LYS A 5 -16.16 22.29 -8.48
CA LYS A 5 -14.80 21.80 -8.71
C LYS A 5 -14.83 20.35 -8.23
N ALA A 6 -14.80 19.39 -9.16
CA ALA A 6 -14.71 17.99 -8.82
C ALA A 6 -13.42 17.82 -8.01
N VAL A 7 -13.53 17.81 -6.69
CA VAL A 7 -12.43 17.49 -5.80
C VAL A 7 -12.12 16.05 -6.11
N ARG A 8 -11.13 15.84 -7.00
CA ARG A 8 -10.62 14.51 -7.30
C ARG A 8 -10.24 13.92 -5.94
N ARG A 9 -11.03 12.95 -5.47
CA ARG A 9 -10.70 12.23 -4.25
C ARG A 9 -9.28 11.72 -4.43
N PRO A 10 -8.36 12.02 -3.50
CA PRO A 10 -7.00 11.53 -3.62
C PRO A 10 -7.05 10.00 -3.76
N PRO A 11 -6.22 9.42 -4.65
CA PRO A 11 -6.20 7.97 -4.82
C PRO A 11 -5.84 7.31 -3.50
N ASP A 12 -6.50 6.19 -3.22
CA ASP A 12 -6.13 5.35 -2.08
C ASP A 12 -4.74 4.75 -2.36
N LEU A 13 -3.74 5.20 -1.60
CA LEU A 13 -2.36 4.74 -1.71
C LEU A 13 -1.92 4.09 -0.41
N VAL A 14 -1.10 3.04 -0.54
CA VAL A 14 -0.56 2.30 0.60
C VAL A 14 0.95 2.22 0.42
N LEU A 15 1.68 2.95 1.25
CA LEU A 15 3.14 2.87 1.31
C LEU A 15 3.53 1.85 2.36
N ILE A 16 4.30 0.85 1.99
CA ILE A 16 4.82 -0.19 2.88
C ILE A 16 6.34 -0.15 2.82
N ARG A 17 6.97 -0.04 3.97
CA ARG A 17 8.40 -0.26 4.16
C ARG A 17 8.59 -1.65 4.76
N TRP A 18 9.45 -2.45 4.16
CA TRP A 18 9.86 -3.73 4.74
C TRP A 18 11.34 -3.75 5.08
N THR A 19 11.69 -4.57 6.05
CA THR A 19 13.06 -4.87 6.45
C THR A 19 13.24 -6.35 6.74
N GLY A 20 14.51 -6.80 6.70
CA GLY A 20 14.90 -8.16 7.04
C GLY A 20 14.72 -9.20 5.93
N SER A 21 15.18 -10.42 6.23
CA SER A 21 15.04 -11.62 5.41
C SER A 21 14.69 -12.78 6.35
N PRO A 22 13.42 -13.24 6.40
CA PRO A 22 12.30 -12.92 5.50
C PRO A 22 11.78 -11.48 5.63
N ARG A 23 11.23 -10.94 4.53
CA ARG A 23 10.75 -9.55 4.44
C ARG A 23 9.59 -9.32 5.41
N ARG A 24 9.80 -8.48 6.43
CA ARG A 24 8.77 -8.10 7.40
C ARG A 24 8.40 -6.63 7.27
N ILE A 25 7.14 -6.30 7.50
CA ILE A 25 6.65 -4.93 7.48
C ILE A 25 7.30 -4.16 8.64
N ALA A 26 8.10 -3.16 8.31
CA ALA A 26 8.72 -2.29 9.29
C ALA A 26 7.83 -1.07 9.60
N ALA A 27 7.18 -0.55 8.55
CA ALA A 27 6.23 0.54 8.66
C ALA A 27 5.25 0.47 7.49
N PHE A 28 4.06 1.02 7.68
CA PHE A 28 3.13 1.27 6.58
C PHE A 28 2.41 2.58 6.81
N ARG A 29 1.95 3.18 5.71
CA ARG A 29 1.14 4.39 5.74
C ARG A 29 0.06 4.27 4.69
N ILE A 30 -1.16 4.52 5.11
CA ILE A 30 -2.31 4.55 4.22
C ILE A 30 -2.66 6.02 3.97
N ILE A 31 -2.85 6.37 2.71
CA ILE A 31 -3.23 7.70 2.25
C ILE A 31 -4.56 7.52 1.54
N GLY A 32 -5.60 8.20 2.02
CA GLY A 32 -6.96 8.06 1.49
C GLY A 32 -7.91 7.47 2.53
N SER A 33 -8.98 6.84 2.07
CA SER A 33 -10.04 6.24 2.90
C SER A 33 -10.06 4.72 2.79
N ALA A 34 -9.13 4.13 2.06
CA ALA A 34 -8.91 2.69 2.05
C ALA A 34 -8.57 2.19 3.46
N ASP A 35 -9.11 1.03 3.79
CA ASP A 35 -8.75 0.28 4.99
C ASP A 35 -8.39 -1.15 4.56
N PRO A 36 -7.16 -1.33 4.03
CA PRO A 36 -6.76 -2.61 3.47
C PRO A 36 -6.28 -3.55 4.57
N CYS A 37 -6.92 -4.72 4.64
CA CYS A 37 -6.33 -5.91 5.23
C CYS A 37 -5.81 -5.74 6.68
N ARG A 38 -6.66 -5.22 7.59
CA ARG A 38 -6.30 -4.98 9.02
C ARG A 38 -5.64 -6.16 9.72
N SER A 39 -5.98 -7.38 9.32
CA SER A 39 -5.47 -8.62 9.92
C SER A 39 -4.07 -9.02 9.43
N THR A 40 -3.62 -8.55 8.27
CA THR A 40 -2.34 -8.93 7.67
C THR A 40 -1.36 -7.77 7.52
N LEU A 41 -1.86 -6.54 7.42
CA LEU A 41 -1.07 -5.30 7.40
C LEU A 41 -0.72 -4.87 8.82
N VAL A 42 0.20 -5.62 9.44
CA VAL A 42 0.67 -5.36 10.81
C VAL A 42 2.20 -5.22 10.83
N ILE A 43 2.71 -4.35 11.70
CA ILE A 43 4.15 -4.20 11.92
C ILE A 43 4.72 -5.53 12.39
N GLY A 44 5.86 -5.95 11.82
CA GLY A 44 6.50 -7.25 12.06
C GLY A 44 5.89 -8.43 11.29
N GLY A 45 4.74 -8.23 10.63
CA GLY A 45 4.09 -9.22 9.78
C GLY A 45 4.86 -9.50 8.50
N LEU A 46 4.64 -10.68 7.90
CA LEU A 46 5.25 -11.06 6.63
C LEU A 46 4.70 -10.22 5.47
N LEU A 47 5.59 -9.61 4.69
CA LEU A 47 5.21 -8.80 3.53
C LEU A 47 4.40 -9.61 2.51
N SER A 48 4.75 -10.88 2.29
CA SER A 48 4.03 -11.79 1.39
C SER A 48 2.57 -11.99 1.79
N ARG A 49 2.28 -12.10 3.10
CA ARG A 49 0.92 -12.28 3.62
C ARG A 49 0.09 -11.02 3.47
N ALA A 50 0.69 -9.86 3.66
CA ALA A 50 0.03 -8.58 3.41
C ALA A 50 -0.25 -8.41 1.91
N LEU A 51 0.75 -8.65 1.06
CA LEU A 51 0.63 -8.59 -0.41
C LEU A 51 -0.50 -9.48 -0.95
N GLY A 52 -0.64 -10.70 -0.42
CA GLY A 52 -1.72 -11.60 -0.83
C GLY A 52 -3.12 -11.00 -0.67
N CYS A 53 -3.34 -10.20 0.37
CA CYS A 53 -4.63 -9.54 0.61
C CYS A 53 -4.83 -8.27 -0.24
N PHE A 54 -3.75 -7.67 -0.75
CA PHE A 54 -3.83 -6.51 -1.64
C PHE A 54 -4.18 -6.86 -3.08
N LEU A 55 -4.03 -8.12 -3.51
CA LEU A 55 -4.15 -8.54 -4.90
C LEU A 55 -5.52 -8.24 -5.53
N ASP A 56 -6.59 -8.19 -4.73
CA ASP A 56 -7.96 -8.01 -5.23
C ASP A 56 -8.29 -6.55 -5.61
N ASP A 57 -7.79 -5.57 -4.86
CA ASP A 57 -8.19 -4.16 -4.97
C ASP A 57 -7.03 -3.20 -5.29
N PHE A 58 -5.78 -3.64 -5.09
CA PHE A 58 -4.60 -2.79 -5.14
C PHE A 58 -3.57 -3.32 -6.12
N ARG A 59 -2.94 -2.40 -6.84
CA ARG A 59 -1.81 -2.70 -7.73
C ARG A 59 -0.56 -2.04 -7.22
N ILE A 60 0.56 -2.74 -7.37
CA ILE A 60 1.88 -2.18 -7.09
C ILE A 60 2.19 -1.16 -8.18
N VAL A 61 2.30 0.12 -7.79
CA VAL A 61 2.66 1.21 -8.71
C VAL A 61 4.11 1.65 -8.56
N TYR A 62 4.73 1.32 -7.43
CA TYR A 62 6.15 1.57 -7.21
C TYR A 62 6.74 0.49 -6.31
N GLN A 63 7.91 -0.01 -6.66
CA GLN A 63 8.69 -0.91 -5.82
C GLN A 63 10.15 -0.53 -5.93
N LYS A 64 10.80 -0.27 -4.79
CA LYS A 64 12.23 0.00 -4.73
C LYS A 64 12.87 -0.76 -3.59
N GLN A 65 13.84 -1.58 -3.93
CA GLN A 65 14.71 -2.23 -2.96
C GLN A 65 15.89 -1.31 -2.68
N THR A 66 16.11 -0.98 -1.41
CA THR A 66 17.23 -0.11 -1.01
C THR A 66 18.47 -0.91 -0.61
N SER A 67 18.30 -2.12 -0.07
CA SER A 67 19.40 -3.02 0.28
C SER A 67 18.92 -4.48 0.33
N VAL A 68 19.82 -5.43 0.57
CA VAL A 68 19.44 -6.82 0.84
C VAL A 68 18.54 -6.84 2.09
N GLY A 69 17.27 -7.19 1.91
CA GLY A 69 16.27 -7.24 2.97
C GLY A 69 15.45 -5.95 3.22
N ASN A 70 15.84 -4.78 2.70
CA ASN A 70 15.10 -3.54 2.96
C ASN A 70 14.55 -2.91 1.67
N GLY A 71 13.36 -2.34 1.75
CA GLY A 71 12.79 -1.58 0.63
C GLY A 71 11.44 -0.94 0.92
N TYR A 72 10.90 -0.30 -0.12
CA TYR A 72 9.64 0.43 -0.11
C TYR A 72 8.75 0.02 -1.28
N LEU A 73 7.45 -0.08 -1.01
CA LEU A 73 6.42 -0.54 -1.94
C LEU A 73 5.29 0.47 -1.84
N LEU A 74 4.86 1.02 -2.96
CA LEU A 74 3.65 1.80 -3.06
C LEU A 74 2.62 0.98 -3.81
N LEU A 75 1.49 0.76 -3.18
CA LEU A 75 0.31 0.24 -3.84
C LEU A 75 -0.69 1.36 -4.06
N GLN A 76 -1.41 1.29 -5.17
CA GLN A 76 -2.53 2.16 -5.47
C GLN A 76 -3.78 1.33 -5.68
N ARG A 77 -4.88 1.75 -5.08
CA ARG A 77 -6.17 1.13 -5.32
C ARG A 77 -6.61 1.41 -6.75
N PHE A 78 -6.90 0.36 -7.49
CA PHE A 78 -7.52 0.47 -8.81
C PHE A 78 -9.00 0.16 -8.63
N ARG A 79 -9.79 1.15 -8.20
CA ARG A 79 -11.24 1.03 -8.37
C ARG A 79 -11.49 1.04 -9.88
N ASN A 80 -11.95 -0.08 -10.45
CA ASN A 80 -12.69 -0.04 -11.71
C ASN A 80 -13.92 0.84 -11.44
N VAL A 81 -13.83 2.11 -11.85
CA VAL A 81 -14.98 3.01 -11.96
C VAL A 81 -15.35 3.08 -13.41
#